data_AF-A0A2A5DB61-F1
#
_entry.id   AF-A0A2A5DB61-F1
#
_cell.length_a   1.000
_cell.length_b   1.000
_cell.length_c   1.000
_cell.angle_alpha   90.00
_cell.angle_beta   90.00
_cell.angle_gamma   90.00
#
_symmetry.space_group_name_H-M   'P 1'
#
loop_
_entity.id
_entity.type
_entity.pdbx_description
1 polymer ?
#
loop_
_entity_poly.entity_id
_entity_poly.type
_entity_poly.pdbx_seq_one_letter_code
_entity_poly.pdbx_strand_id
1 'polypeptide(L)'
;MNLLNKLSSIFKKNKTYLVNHEEIIKQKNDLRSSFPKDLIYPKDGEVYISTCDFKIDYLTSHNAPFTGGDKAILPKGEQIKIRKPIEDQPINVYCDPINYDKIHNNIVTKEERSNPTYDGYYFSIDTIDLYNHFIHKK
;
A
#
# COMPACT_ATOMS: atom_id res chain seq x y z
N MET A 1 10.37 29.83 -37.22
CA MET A 1 9.45 29.10 -36.32
C MET A 1 10.31 28.49 -35.21
N ASN A 2 10.28 29.09 -34.01
CA ASN A 2 11.33 28.96 -32.99
C ASN A 2 11.23 27.64 -32.21
N LEU A 3 12.36 26.95 -31.99
CA LEU A 3 12.47 25.67 -31.27
C LEU A 3 11.85 25.77 -29.85
N LEU A 4 11.92 26.98 -29.26
CA LEU A 4 11.30 27.34 -27.98
C LEU A 4 9.77 27.21 -27.97
N ASN A 5 9.10 27.47 -29.09
CA ASN A 5 7.64 27.31 -29.20
C ASN A 5 7.21 25.85 -29.35
N LYS A 6 8.12 24.99 -29.83
CA LYS A 6 7.88 23.53 -29.92
C LYS A 6 8.09 22.85 -28.56
N LEU A 7 9.07 23.33 -27.78
CA LEU A 7 9.31 22.85 -26.42
C LEU A 7 8.17 23.25 -25.47
N SER A 8 7.64 24.48 -25.55
CA SER A 8 6.51 24.90 -24.70
C SER A 8 5.21 24.09 -24.94
N SER A 9 5.01 23.61 -26.18
CA SER A 9 3.92 22.69 -26.54
C SER A 9 4.11 21.29 -25.93
N ILE A 10 5.35 20.79 -25.87
CA ILE A 10 5.70 19.50 -25.27
C ILE A 10 5.53 19.53 -23.75
N PHE A 11 5.93 20.63 -23.09
CA PHE A 11 5.74 20.79 -21.64
C PHE A 11 4.27 20.97 -21.22
N LYS A 12 3.41 21.55 -22.07
CA LYS A 12 1.96 21.62 -21.80
C LYS A 12 1.25 20.26 -21.79
N LYS A 13 1.87 19.20 -22.31
CA LYS A 13 1.31 17.83 -22.30
C LYS A 13 1.70 17.00 -21.07
N ASN A 14 2.73 17.38 -20.34
CA ASN A 14 3.11 16.74 -19.08
C ASN A 14 2.56 17.59 -17.94
N LYS A 15 1.36 17.25 -17.45
CA LYS A 15 0.86 17.76 -16.16
C LYS A 15 1.76 17.22 -15.05
N THR A 16 2.91 17.85 -14.84
CA THR A 16 3.59 17.77 -13.56
C THR A 16 2.68 18.48 -12.56
N TYR A 17 1.89 17.71 -11.80
CA TYR A 17 1.20 18.25 -10.66
C TYR A 17 2.29 18.74 -9.71
N LEU A 18 2.48 20.06 -9.62
CA LEU A 18 3.17 20.66 -8.49
C LEU A 18 2.25 20.43 -7.29
N VAL A 19 2.34 19.25 -6.68
CA VAL A 19 1.55 18.94 -5.51
C VAL A 19 2.11 19.80 -4.37
N ASN A 20 1.30 20.70 -3.84
CA ASN A 20 1.71 21.55 -2.73
C ASN A 20 1.87 20.68 -1.46
N HIS A 21 3.06 20.72 -0.85
CA HIS A 21 3.36 19.97 0.36
C HIS A 21 2.39 20.30 1.51
N GLU A 22 2.00 21.56 1.65
CA GLU A 22 1.03 22.00 2.66
C GLU A 22 -0.35 21.38 2.43
N GLU A 23 -0.75 21.24 1.16
CA GLU A 23 -2.02 20.62 0.79
C GLU A 23 -2.04 19.12 1.10
N ILE A 24 -0.92 18.41 0.86
CA ILE A 24 -0.76 17.01 1.25
C ILE A 24 -0.86 16.87 2.77
N ILE A 25 -0.16 17.72 3.54
CA ILE A 25 -0.22 17.68 5.00
C ILE A 25 -1.65 17.93 5.49
N LYS A 26 -2.32 18.93 4.92
CA LYS A 26 -3.71 19.25 5.25
C LYS A 26 -4.63 18.05 4.98
N GLN A 27 -4.55 17.45 3.80
CA GLN A 27 -5.35 16.27 3.44
C GLN A 27 -5.09 15.07 4.37
N LYS A 28 -3.83 14.81 4.73
CA LYS A 28 -3.49 13.77 5.71
C LYS A 28 -4.11 14.05 7.08
N ASN A 29 -4.07 15.29 7.55
CA ASN A 29 -4.65 15.68 8.83
C ASN A 29 -6.17 15.62 8.83
N ASP A 30 -6.82 16.06 7.75
CA ASP A 30 -8.27 15.96 7.57
C ASP A 30 -8.70 14.49 7.58
N LEU A 31 -7.94 13.61 6.91
CA LEU A 31 -8.19 12.17 6.91
C LEU A 31 -8.02 11.56 8.31
N ARG A 32 -6.92 11.84 9.02
CA ARG A 32 -6.73 11.37 10.40
C ARG A 32 -7.84 11.87 11.35
N SER A 33 -8.31 13.09 11.15
CA SER A 33 -9.40 13.66 11.96
C SER A 33 -10.75 12.95 11.75
N SER A 34 -10.89 12.24 10.63
CA SER A 34 -12.07 11.41 10.34
C SER A 34 -12.02 10.01 10.94
N PHE A 35 -10.86 9.57 11.46
CA PHE A 35 -10.71 8.24 12.03
C PHE A 35 -11.45 8.11 13.37
N PRO A 36 -11.87 6.87 13.76
CA PRO A 36 -12.45 6.61 15.06
C PRO A 36 -11.54 7.09 16.20
N LYS A 37 -12.14 7.67 17.25
CA LYS A 37 -11.37 8.24 18.38
C LYS A 37 -10.65 7.20 19.23
N ASP A 38 -11.14 5.97 19.21
CA ASP A 38 -10.59 4.80 19.88
C ASP A 38 -9.64 3.98 18.97
N LEU A 39 -9.37 4.46 17.75
CA LEU A 39 -8.39 3.84 16.86
C LEU A 39 -7.00 3.88 17.50
N ILE A 40 -6.39 2.71 17.60
CA ILE A 40 -5.00 2.55 17.99
C ILE A 40 -4.18 2.39 16.70
N TYR A 41 -3.22 3.29 16.50
CA TYR A 41 -2.36 3.24 15.33
C TYR A 41 -1.43 2.02 15.40
N PRO A 42 -1.32 1.24 14.29
CA PRO A 42 -0.50 0.04 14.23
C PRO A 42 0.98 0.35 14.38
N LYS A 43 1.73 -0.56 15.00
CA LYS A 43 3.16 -0.45 15.26
C LYS A 43 3.94 -1.55 14.56
N ASP A 44 5.24 -1.31 14.39
CA ASP A 44 6.16 -2.28 13.80
C ASP A 44 6.07 -3.65 14.52
N GLY A 45 5.95 -4.71 13.72
CA GLY A 45 5.93 -6.08 14.20
C GLY A 45 4.60 -6.57 14.79
N GLU A 46 3.60 -5.71 14.97
CA GLU A 46 2.27 -6.14 15.43
C GLU A 46 1.63 -7.10 14.40
N VAL A 47 0.85 -8.05 14.90
CA VAL A 47 0.22 -9.10 14.07
C VAL A 47 -1.29 -8.94 14.08
N TYR A 48 -1.89 -8.95 12.91
CA TYR A 48 -3.33 -8.81 12.74
C TYR A 48 -3.90 -10.01 11.99
N ILE A 49 -5.14 -10.37 12.31
CA ILE A 49 -5.86 -11.49 11.68
C ILE A 49 -7.08 -10.95 10.95
N SER A 50 -7.24 -11.27 9.67
CA SER A 50 -8.43 -10.88 8.90
C SER A 50 -9.70 -11.54 9.46
N THR A 51 -10.76 -10.76 9.64
CA THR A 51 -12.04 -11.24 10.18
C THR A 51 -13.04 -11.66 9.10
N CYS A 52 -12.78 -11.25 7.86
CA CYS A 52 -13.54 -11.59 6.66
C CYS A 52 -12.59 -11.77 5.47
N ASP A 53 -13.12 -12.28 4.37
CA ASP A 53 -12.44 -12.16 3.08
C ASP A 53 -12.34 -10.67 2.76
N PHE A 54 -11.13 -10.19 2.52
CA PHE A 54 -10.84 -8.77 2.39
C PHE A 54 -10.14 -8.47 1.07
N LYS A 55 -10.62 -7.47 0.33
CA LYS A 55 -9.96 -7.03 -0.90
C LYS A 55 -8.73 -6.22 -0.54
N ILE A 56 -7.56 -6.78 -0.83
CA ILE A 56 -6.27 -6.25 -0.40
C ILE A 56 -5.50 -5.67 -1.60
N ASP A 57 -4.83 -4.55 -1.40
CA ASP A 57 -3.80 -4.06 -2.34
C ASP A 57 -2.47 -4.76 -2.02
N TYR A 58 -1.90 -5.44 -3.02
CA TYR A 58 -0.56 -6.00 -2.93
C TYR A 58 0.40 -5.23 -3.84
N LEU A 59 1.65 -5.13 -3.42
CA LEU A 59 2.75 -4.60 -4.21
C LEU A 59 3.77 -5.70 -4.43
N THR A 60 4.35 -5.75 -5.62
CA THR A 60 5.41 -6.70 -5.96
C THR A 60 6.77 -6.01 -5.93
N SER A 61 7.72 -6.67 -5.29
CA SER A 61 9.11 -6.26 -5.24
C SER A 61 9.86 -6.87 -6.40
N HIS A 62 10.76 -6.08 -7.00
CA HIS A 62 11.64 -6.56 -8.05
C HIS A 62 13.09 -6.14 -7.78
N ASN A 63 14.03 -6.98 -8.22
CA ASN A 63 15.46 -6.70 -8.28
C ASN A 63 15.81 -5.73 -9.44
N ALA A 64 15.00 -4.67 -9.59
CA ALA A 64 15.05 -3.61 -10.59
C ALA A 64 14.25 -2.39 -10.07
N PRO A 65 14.42 -1.17 -10.62
CA PRO A 65 13.65 0.01 -10.20
C PRO A 65 12.21 -0.05 -10.75
N PHE A 66 11.46 -1.04 -10.30
CA PHE A 66 10.09 -1.33 -10.68
C PHE A 66 9.34 -1.91 -9.49
N THR A 67 8.16 -1.37 -9.23
CA THR A 67 7.21 -1.92 -8.26
C THR A 67 5.93 -2.17 -9.03
N GLY A 68 5.52 -3.43 -9.12
CA GLY A 68 4.20 -3.80 -9.62
C GLY A 68 3.20 -3.85 -8.47
N GLY A 69 2.02 -4.39 -8.75
CA GLY A 69 0.97 -4.53 -7.77
C GLY A 69 -0.41 -4.58 -8.41
N ASP A 70 -1.34 -5.17 -7.68
CA ASP A 70 -2.76 -5.24 -8.04
C ASP A 70 -3.58 -5.49 -6.77
N LYS A 71 -4.86 -5.82 -6.94
CA LYS A 71 -5.76 -6.21 -5.87
C LYS A 71 -5.96 -7.72 -5.86
N ALA A 72 -5.99 -8.30 -4.67
CA ALA A 72 -6.31 -9.70 -4.44
C ALA A 72 -7.38 -9.85 -3.34
N ILE A 73 -7.81 -11.08 -3.07
CA ILE A 73 -8.60 -11.41 -1.88
C ILE A 73 -7.67 -12.03 -0.86
N LEU A 74 -7.54 -11.39 0.30
CA LEU A 74 -6.95 -11.99 1.50
C LEU A 74 -8.04 -12.82 2.20
N PRO A 75 -7.90 -14.15 2.28
CA PRO A 75 -8.91 -14.99 2.93
C PRO A 75 -9.08 -14.63 4.41
N LYS A 76 -10.30 -14.82 4.92
CA LYS A 76 -10.58 -14.75 6.36
C LYS A 76 -9.63 -15.66 7.16
N GLY A 77 -9.13 -15.14 8.27
CA GLY A 77 -8.26 -15.85 9.20
C GLY A 77 -6.77 -15.82 8.84
N GLU A 78 -6.39 -15.24 7.70
CA GLU A 78 -4.99 -15.02 7.37
C GLU A 78 -4.37 -13.94 8.26
N GLN A 79 -3.08 -14.11 8.54
CA GLN A 79 -2.33 -13.25 9.45
C GLN A 79 -1.34 -12.39 8.67
N ILE A 80 -1.28 -11.12 9.06
CA ILE A 80 -0.34 -10.14 8.52
C ILE A 80 0.51 -9.57 9.66
N LYS A 81 1.75 -9.23 9.36
CA LYS A 81 2.67 -8.56 10.28
C LYS A 81 2.97 -7.16 9.76
N ILE A 82 2.75 -6.15 10.60
CA ILE A 82 3.01 -4.77 10.25
C ILE A 82 4.52 -4.55 10.08
N ARG A 83 4.91 -3.92 8.96
CA ARG A 83 6.25 -3.36 8.77
C ARG A 83 6.31 -1.98 9.41
N LYS A 84 7.50 -1.57 9.86
CA LYS A 84 7.75 -0.26 10.46
C LYS A 84 7.06 0.88 9.70
N PRO A 85 6.04 1.53 10.31
CA PRO A 85 5.40 2.68 9.72
C PRO A 85 6.38 3.84 9.51
N ILE A 86 6.13 4.66 8.48
CA ILE A 86 6.93 5.86 8.18
C ILE A 86 6.62 6.98 9.17
N GLU A 87 5.38 7.04 9.65
CA GLU A 87 4.84 8.08 10.52
C GLU A 87 4.24 7.43 11.78
N ASP A 88 4.23 8.12 12.92
CA ASP A 88 3.65 7.61 14.17
C ASP A 88 2.12 7.41 14.10
N GLN A 89 1.46 8.15 13.20
CA GLN A 89 0.03 8.07 12.92
C GLN A 89 -0.17 7.74 11.43
N PRO A 90 0.16 6.51 11.01
CA PRO A 90 0.05 6.12 9.62
C PRO A 90 -1.41 6.17 9.18
N ILE A 91 -1.63 6.69 7.96
CA ILE A 91 -2.91 6.55 7.26
C ILE A 91 -2.99 5.22 6.50
N ASN A 92 -1.83 4.66 6.16
CA ASN A 92 -1.64 3.38 5.48
C ASN A 92 -0.38 2.72 6.04
N VAL A 93 -0.40 1.39 6.12
CA VAL A 93 0.74 0.57 6.55
C VAL A 93 1.08 -0.50 5.52
N TYR A 94 2.38 -0.81 5.43
CA TYR A 94 2.83 -1.99 4.73
C TYR A 94 2.87 -3.18 5.67
N CYS A 95 2.55 -4.37 5.17
CA CYS A 95 2.61 -5.58 5.97
C CYS A 95 3.00 -6.81 5.16
N ASP A 96 3.60 -7.77 5.86
CA ASP A 96 4.02 -9.06 5.33
C ASP A 96 2.99 -10.13 5.68
N PRO A 97 2.61 -11.02 4.74
CA PRO A 97 1.83 -12.19 5.08
C PRO A 97 2.66 -13.14 5.95
N ILE A 98 2.11 -13.61 7.07
CA ILE A 98 2.80 -14.59 7.92
C ILE A 98 2.89 -15.95 7.20
N ASN A 99 1.81 -16.35 6.52
CA ASN A 99 1.77 -17.60 5.74
C ASN A 99 2.15 -17.35 4.27
N TYR A 100 3.26 -16.64 4.02
CA TYR A 100 3.67 -16.18 2.70
C TYR A 100 3.49 -17.23 1.60
N ASP A 101 4.16 -18.38 1.72
CA ASP A 101 4.17 -19.42 0.68
C ASP A 101 2.78 -20.01 0.41
N LYS A 102 1.94 -20.11 1.43
CA LYS A 102 0.61 -20.71 1.35
C LYS A 102 -0.31 -19.90 0.43
N ILE A 103 -0.25 -18.58 0.53
CA ILE A 103 -1.18 -17.69 -0.17
C ILE A 103 -0.56 -17.03 -1.41
N HIS A 104 0.77 -17.11 -1.59
CA HIS A 104 1.50 -16.48 -2.69
C HIS A 104 0.88 -16.74 -4.06
N ASN A 105 0.54 -17.99 -4.37
CA ASN A 105 -0.05 -18.36 -5.67
C ASN A 105 -1.46 -17.78 -5.90
N ASN A 106 -2.18 -17.44 -4.82
CA ASN A 106 -3.52 -16.87 -4.88
C ASN A 106 -3.49 -15.33 -4.93
N ILE A 107 -2.43 -14.72 -4.40
CA ILE A 107 -2.26 -13.27 -4.39
C ILE A 107 -1.62 -12.79 -5.69
N VAL A 108 -0.50 -13.40 -6.10
CA VAL A 108 0.29 -12.92 -7.23
C VAL A 108 0.13 -13.85 -8.43
N THR A 109 -0.23 -13.26 -9.57
CA THR A 109 -0.46 -14.00 -10.81
C THR A 109 0.79 -14.78 -11.24
N LYS A 110 0.60 -15.87 -11.98
CA LYS A 110 1.72 -16.66 -12.50
C LYS A 110 2.61 -15.83 -13.44
N GLU A 111 2.03 -14.94 -14.23
CA GLU A 111 2.75 -14.06 -15.14
C GLU A 111 3.73 -13.17 -14.37
N GLU A 112 3.27 -12.50 -13.32
CA GLU A 112 4.10 -11.61 -12.52
C GLU A 112 5.19 -12.38 -11.76
N ARG A 113 4.85 -13.54 -11.18
CA ARG A 113 5.83 -14.43 -10.51
C ARG A 113 6.86 -15.04 -11.45
N SER A 114 6.57 -15.12 -12.75
CA SER A 114 7.51 -15.64 -13.75
C SER A 114 8.52 -14.61 -14.23
N ASN A 115 8.36 -13.34 -13.84
CA ASN A 115 9.32 -12.30 -14.17
C ASN A 115 10.68 -12.60 -13.52
N PRO A 116 11.79 -12.63 -14.27
CA PRO A 116 13.12 -12.94 -13.73
C PRO A 116 13.60 -12.01 -12.61
N THR A 117 13.03 -10.81 -12.50
CA THR A 117 13.40 -9.85 -11.45
C THR A 117 12.47 -9.91 -10.25
N TYR A 118 11.39 -10.71 -10.28
CA TYR A 118 10.45 -10.81 -9.16
C TYR A 118 11.15 -11.28 -7.88
N ASP A 119 10.96 -10.53 -6.80
CA ASP A 119 11.62 -10.76 -5.49
C ASP A 119 10.61 -10.90 -4.34
N GLY A 120 9.32 -10.89 -4.65
CA GLY A 120 8.26 -11.16 -3.70
C GLY A 120 7.14 -10.13 -3.73
N TYR A 121 6.36 -10.10 -2.65
CA TYR A 121 5.22 -9.18 -2.53
C TYR A 121 4.96 -8.85 -1.07
N TYR A 122 4.23 -7.76 -0.86
CA TYR A 122 3.75 -7.32 0.44
C TYR A 122 2.43 -6.59 0.24
N PHE A 123 1.72 -6.35 1.34
CA PHE A 123 0.43 -5.66 1.29
C PHE A 123 0.57 -4.20 1.68
N SER A 124 -0.35 -3.39 1.17
CA SER A 124 -0.63 -2.03 1.64
C SER A 124 -2.06 -1.98 2.14
N ILE A 125 -2.25 -1.51 3.36
CA ILE A 125 -3.55 -1.49 4.04
C ILE A 125 -3.79 -0.13 4.64
N ASP A 126 -4.94 0.46 4.34
CA ASP A 126 -5.37 1.68 4.99
C ASP A 126 -5.65 1.40 6.47
N THR A 127 -5.20 2.30 7.34
CA THR A 127 -5.30 2.08 8.79
C THR A 127 -6.75 1.94 9.26
N ILE A 128 -7.68 2.58 8.55
CA ILE A 128 -9.12 2.43 8.81
C ILE A 128 -9.63 1.04 8.43
N ASP A 129 -9.13 0.43 7.35
CA ASP A 129 -9.52 -0.91 6.95
C ASP A 129 -8.92 -1.96 7.89
N LEU A 130 -7.69 -1.74 8.35
CA LEU A 130 -7.07 -2.55 9.39
C LEU A 130 -7.94 -2.55 10.66
N TYR A 131 -8.40 -1.37 11.08
CA TYR A 131 -9.30 -1.21 12.23
C TYR A 131 -10.64 -1.92 12.04
N ASN A 132 -11.26 -1.81 10.86
CA ASN A 132 -12.60 -2.35 10.62
C ASN A 132 -12.63 -3.87 10.35
N HIS A 133 -11.56 -4.41 9.77
CA HIS A 133 -11.59 -5.77 9.19
C HIS A 133 -10.62 -6.74 9.84
N PHE A 134 -9.79 -6.29 10.79
CA PHE A 134 -8.79 -7.13 11.43
C PHE A 134 -8.84 -7.07 12.95
N ILE A 135 -8.44 -8.17 13.58
CA ILE A 135 -8.23 -8.23 15.03
C ILE A 135 -6.74 -8.26 15.35
N HIS A 136 -6.32 -7.45 16.32
CA HIS A 136 -4.96 -7.47 16.83
C HIS A 136 -4.71 -8.76 17.62
N LYS A 137 -3.69 -9.51 17.22
CA LYS A 137 -3.24 -10.73 17.90
C LYS A 137 -2.27 -10.33 19.02
N LYS A 138 -2.73 -10.48 20.26
CA LYS A 138 -1.94 -10.25 21.47
C LYS A 138 -0.77 -11.22 21.60
#